data_AF-A0A946ZUH4-F1
#
_entry.id   AF-A0A946ZUH4-F1
#
_cell.length_a   1.000
_cell.length_b   1.000
_cell.length_c   1.000
_cell.angle_alpha   90.00
_cell.angle_beta   90.00
_cell.angle_gamma   90.00
#
_symmetry.space_group_name_H-M   'P 1'
#
loop_
_entity.id
_entity.type
_entity.pdbx_description
1 polymer ?
#
loop_
_entity_poly.entity_id
_entity_poly.type
_entity_poly.pdbx_seq_one_letter_code
_entity_poly.pdbx_strand_id
1 'polypeptide(L)' 'LSRLETFYEAEDYHQEYYKNNPRQGYCSYVITPKLNKLRKLHADKLSVK' A
#
# COMPACT_ATOMS: atom_id res chain seq x y z
N LEU A 1 -19.86 14.49 -3.79
CA LEU A 1 -19.64 13.13 -3.25
C LEU A 1 -20.94 12.36 -3.34
N SER A 2 -20.94 11.16 -3.89
CA SER A 2 -22.12 10.27 -4.00
C SER A 2 -22.02 9.13 -2.97
N ARG A 3 -23.17 8.56 -2.59
CA ARG A 3 -23.24 7.41 -1.67
C ARG A 3 -22.77 6.14 -2.37
N LEU A 4 -21.87 5.38 -1.73
CA LEU A 4 -21.54 4.01 -2.17
C LEU A 4 -22.72 3.10 -1.87
N GLU A 5 -23.23 2.40 -2.88
CA GLU A 5 -24.41 1.53 -2.73
C GLU A 5 -24.02 0.15 -2.21
N THR A 6 -23.28 -0.61 -3.02
CA THR A 6 -22.84 -1.97 -2.69
C THR A 6 -21.33 -2.03 -2.78
N PHE A 7 -20.70 -2.60 -1.76
CA PHE A 7 -19.27 -2.92 -1.75
C PHE A 7 -19.11 -4.43 -1.90
N TYR A 8 -18.26 -4.85 -2.84
CA TYR A 8 -17.90 -6.25 -3.02
C TYR A 8 -16.48 -6.45 -2.53
N GLU A 9 -16.33 -7.29 -1.52
CA GLU A 9 -15.02 -7.65 -1.00
C GLU A 9 -14.22 -8.44 -2.05
N ALA A 10 -12.95 -8.10 -2.20
CA ALA A 10 -12.03 -8.84 -3.05
C ALA A 10 -11.59 -10.12 -2.36
N GLU A 11 -11.15 -11.11 -3.15
CA GLU A 11 -10.67 -12.40 -2.67
C GLU A 11 -9.55 -12.25 -1.62
N ASP A 12 -9.45 -13.20 -0.68
CA ASP A 12 -8.48 -13.17 0.43
C ASP A 12 -7.03 -12.95 -0.02
N TYR A 13 -6.66 -13.47 -1.19
CA TYR A 13 -5.34 -13.27 -1.78
C TYR A 13 -5.00 -11.79 -2.05
N HIS A 14 -6.00 -10.97 -2.34
CA HIS A 14 -5.82 -9.54 -2.58
C HIS A 14 -5.65 -8.75 -1.28
N GLN A 15 -6.04 -9.34 -0.13
CA GLN A 15 -5.90 -8.71 1.17
C GLN A 15 -4.44 -8.76 1.64
N GLU A 16 -3.96 -7.65 2.21
CA GLU A 16 -2.58 -7.49 2.68
C GLU A 16 -1.49 -7.87 1.64
N TYR A 17 -1.78 -7.74 0.33
CA TYR A 17 -0.94 -8.29 -0.74
C TYR A 17 0.54 -7.89 -0.65
N TYR A 18 0.83 -6.61 -0.44
CA TYR A 18 2.21 -6.11 -0.33
C TYR A 18 2.96 -6.70 0.88
N LYS A 19 2.26 -6.86 2.01
CA LYS A 19 2.82 -7.41 3.26
C LYS A 19 3.14 -8.89 3.11
N ASN A 20 2.27 -9.64 2.43
CA ASN A 20 2.42 -11.08 2.23
C ASN A 20 3.35 -11.42 1.06
N ASN A 21 3.52 -10.51 0.09
CA ASN A 21 4.30 -10.72 -1.12
C ASN A 21 5.34 -9.60 -1.38
N PRO A 22 6.17 -9.19 -0.40
CA PRO A 22 7.00 -7.99 -0.52
C PRO A 22 8.08 -8.11 -1.60
N ARG A 23 8.45 -9.34 -1.98
CA ARG A 23 9.48 -9.64 -3.00
C ARG A 23 8.92 -9.78 -4.42
N GLN A 24 7.59 -9.70 -4.60
CA GLN A 24 7.02 -9.72 -5.94
C GLN A 24 7.53 -8.55 -6.78
N GLY A 25 7.73 -8.78 -8.07
CA GLY A 25 8.31 -7.78 -8.99
C GLY A 25 7.51 -6.48 -9.02
N TYR A 26 6.17 -6.58 -8.95
CA TYR A 26 5.30 -5.42 -8.83
C TYR A 26 5.56 -4.63 -7.54
N CYS A 27 5.66 -5.31 -6.40
CA CYS A 27 5.92 -4.70 -5.11
C CYS A 27 7.27 -3.97 -5.11
N SER A 28 8.32 -4.62 -5.60
CA SER A 28 9.69 -4.08 -5.59
C SER A 28 9.88 -2.94 -6.59
N TYR A 29 9.28 -3.01 -7.78
CA TYR A 29 9.47 -2.00 -8.82
C TYR A 29 8.50 -0.81 -8.70
N VAL A 30 7.29 -1.03 -8.17
CA VAL A 30 6.23 0.01 -8.16
C VAL A 30 5.97 0.56 -6.76
N ILE A 31 5.78 -0.30 -5.76
CA ILE A 31 5.34 0.14 -4.42
C ILE A 31 6.53 0.63 -3.60
N THR A 32 7.59 -0.17 -3.49
CA THR A 32 8.76 0.15 -2.65
C THR A 32 9.39 1.52 -2.97
N PRO A 33 9.59 1.93 -4.23
CA PRO A 33 10.12 3.25 -4.54
C PRO A 33 9.21 4.40 -4.06
N LYS A 34 7.89 4.21 -4.13
CA LYS A 34 6.91 5.20 -3.62
C LYS A 34 6.97 5.32 -2.11
N LEU A 35 7.06 4.20 -1.39
CA LEU A 35 7.22 4.20 0.06
C LEU A 35 8.53 4.85 0.50
N ASN A 36 9.64 4.56 -0.20
CA ASN A 36 10.93 5.18 0.06
C ASN A 36 10.86 6.70 -0.15
N LYS A 37 10.20 7.15 -1.22
CA LYS A 37 9.99 8.58 -1.48
C LYS A 37 9.14 9.24 -0.39
N LEU A 38 8.05 8.60 0.03
CA LEU A 38 7.19 9.08 1.13
C LEU A 38 8.01 9.25 2.42
N ARG A 39 8.75 8.22 2.81
CA ARG A 39 9.61 8.24 4.01
C ARG A 39 10.67 9.33 3.94
N LYS A 40 11.29 9.53 2.77
CA LYS A 40 12.30 10.57 2.57
C LYS A 40 11.73 11.99 2.66
N LEU A 41 10.56 12.24 2.07
CA LEU A 41 9.99 13.59 1.95
C LEU A 41 9.18 14.04 3.17
N HIS A 42 8.71 13.10 3.98
CA HIS A 42 7.80 13.38 5.09
C HIS A 42 8.25 12.70 6.40
N ALA A 43 9.56 12.52 6.57
CA ALA A 43 10.12 11.90 7.77
C ALA A 43 9.68 12.59 9.08
N ASP A 44 9.50 13.91 9.04
CA ASP A 44 9.02 14.76 10.14
C ASP A 44 7.56 14.48 10.54
N LYS A 45 6.75 13.97 9.61
CA LYS A 45 5.32 13.70 9.81
C LYS A 45 5.02 12.22 10.05
N LEU A 46 5.99 11.36 9.77
CA LEU A 46 5.87 9.93 10.00
C LEU A 46 6.38 9.63 11.40
N SER A 47 5.47 9.40 12.34
CA SER A 47 5.86 8.85 13.63
C SER A 47 6.39 7.44 13.42
N VAL A 48 7.71 7.26 13.43
CA VAL A 48 8.31 5.95 13.60
C VAL A 48 8.10 5.61 15.06
N LYS A 49 7.07 4.80 15.33
CA LYS A 49 6.93 4.14 16.63
C LYS A 49 7.76 2.88 16.64
#